data_AF-A0A434CM15-F1
#
_entry.id   AF-A0A434CM15-F1
#
_cell.length_a   1.000
_cell.length_b   1.000
_cell.length_c   1.000
_cell.angle_alpha   90.00
_cell.angle_beta   90.00
_cell.angle_gamma   90.00
#
_symmetry.space_group_name_H-M   'P 1'
#
loop_
_entity.id
_entity.type
_entity.pdbx_description
1 polymer ?
#
loop_
_entity_poly.entity_id
_entity_poly.type
_entity_poly.pdbx_seq_one_letter_code
_entity_poly.pdbx_strand_id
1 'polypeptide(L)' 'RIYRRDGIDLFKPKAAYMGGFALARVTSDGMDVVLGEATGDHGEVAFTNAFSKGWST' A
#
# COMPACT_ATOMS: atom_id res chain seq x y z
N ARG A 1 -3.33 -3.70 5.70
CA ARG A 1 -2.98 -5.14 5.66
C ARG A 1 -2.74 -5.57 4.23
N ILE A 2 -1.82 -6.52 4.04
CA ILE A 2 -1.41 -7.03 2.73
C ILE A 2 -1.64 -8.54 2.72
N TYR A 3 -2.32 -9.04 1.70
CA TYR A 3 -2.69 -10.43 1.56
C TYR A 3 -2.22 -10.97 0.21
N ARG A 4 -1.86 -12.25 0.18
CA ARG A 4 -1.64 -12.99 -1.07
C ARG A 4 -2.59 -14.18 -1.10
N ARG A 5 -3.41 -14.28 -2.14
CA ARG A 5 -4.32 -15.40 -2.34
C ARG A 5 -4.54 -15.62 -3.83
N ASP A 6 -4.52 -16.88 -4.27
CA ASP A 6 -4.85 -17.28 -5.64
C ASP A 6 -4.03 -16.52 -6.71
N GLY A 7 -2.75 -16.25 -6.43
CA GLY A 7 -1.85 -15.50 -7.33
C GLY A 7 -2.04 -13.98 -7.35
N ILE A 8 -2.97 -13.45 -6.55
CA ILE A 8 -3.27 -12.02 -6.45
C ILE A 8 -2.65 -11.43 -5.18
N ASP A 9 -1.96 -10.30 -5.34
CA ASP A 9 -1.50 -9.46 -4.23
C ASP A 9 -2.61 -8.43 -3.92
N LEU A 10 -3.26 -8.55 -2.76
CA LEU A 10 -4.38 -7.70 -2.34
C LEU A 10 -3.94 -6.72 -1.24
N PHE A 11 -4.08 -5.44 -1.54
CA PHE A 11 -3.76 -4.34 -0.64
C PHE A 11 -5.03 -3.75 -0.05
N LYS A 12 -5.24 -3.95 1.26
CA LYS A 12 -6.37 -3.39 1.98
C LYS A 12 -5.87 -2.32 2.97
N PRO A 13 -5.94 -1.02 2.62
CA PRO A 13 -5.69 0.03 3.59
C PRO A 13 -6.73 0.00 4.72
N LYS A 14 -6.43 0.69 5.83
CA LYS A 14 -7.45 0.97 6.85
C LYS A 14 -8.63 1.66 6.17
N ALA A 15 -9.86 1.45 6.66
CA ALA A 15 -11.08 1.90 6.01
C ALA A 15 -10.89 3.28 5.37
N ALA A 16 -11.08 3.39 4.05
CA ALA A 16 -10.71 4.60 3.31
C ALA A 16 -11.44 5.85 3.80
N TYR A 17 -12.67 5.68 4.30
CA TYR A 17 -13.43 6.72 5.00
C TYR A 17 -12.70 7.28 6.25
N MET A 18 -11.88 6.47 6.93
CA MET A 18 -11.06 6.89 8.06
C MET A 18 -9.69 7.44 7.64
N GLY A 19 -9.52 7.82 6.37
CA GLY A 19 -8.28 8.40 5.85
C GLY A 19 -7.19 7.38 5.48
N GLY A 20 -7.52 6.08 5.43
CA GLY A 20 -6.55 5.06 4.98
C GLY A 20 -6.39 5.02 3.46
N PHE A 21 -5.16 4.87 2.99
CA PHE A 21 -4.83 4.82 1.56
C PHE A 21 -3.67 3.86 1.24
N ALA A 22 -3.50 3.57 -0.05
CA ALA A 22 -2.34 2.87 -0.59
C ALA A 22 -1.67 3.76 -1.64
N LEU A 23 -0.34 3.87 -1.58
CA LEU A 23 0.46 4.51 -2.63
C LEU A 23 1.26 3.42 -3.33
N ALA A 24 1.04 3.29 -4.64
CA ALA A 24 1.73 2.32 -5.49
C ALA A 24 2.65 3.03 -6.47
N ARG A 25 3.91 2.60 -6.51
CA ARG A 25 4.85 2.91 -7.59
C ARG A 25 5.01 1.66 -8.44
N VAL A 26 4.74 1.77 -9.73
CA VAL A 26 4.89 0.68 -10.70
C VAL A 26 5.91 1.10 -11.76
N THR A 27 6.89 0.24 -12.00
CA THR A 27 7.94 0.44 -13.00
C THR A 27 8.02 -0.76 -13.95
N SER A 28 8.92 -0.67 -14.94
CA SER A 28 9.25 -1.80 -15.82
C SER A 28 9.85 -3.01 -15.09
N ASP A 29 10.37 -2.81 -13.88
CA ASP A 29 11.18 -3.81 -13.17
C ASP A 29 10.45 -4.40 -11.96
N GLY A 30 9.39 -3.73 -11.50
CA GLY A 30 8.63 -4.18 -10.34
C GLY A 30 7.55 -3.21 -9.88
N MET A 31 7.09 -3.44 -8.66
CA MET A 31 6.21 -2.53 -7.94
C MET A 31 6.58 -2.43 -6.46
N ASP A 32 6.34 -1.25 -5.90
CA ASP A 32 6.37 -0.98 -4.47
C ASP A 32 5.01 -0.43 -4.04
N VAL A 33 4.50 -0.90 -2.91
CA VAL A 33 3.23 -0.44 -2.34
C VAL A 33 3.43 -0.15 -0.86
N VAL A 34 3.02 1.04 -0.43
CA VAL A 34 2.92 1.39 0.99
C VAL A 34 1.46 1.62 1.37
N LEU A 35 1.11 1.19 2.58
CA LEU A 35 -0.18 1.49 3.19
C LEU A 35 0.02 2.64 4.18
N GLY A 36 -0.76 3.69 3.99
CA GLY A 36 -0.74 4.88 4.84
C GLY A 36 -2.12 5.18 5.41
N GLU A 37 -2.13 6.04 6.42
CA GLU A 37 -3.33 6.71 6.90
C GLU A 37 -3.01 8.18 7.15
N ALA A 38 -3.97 9.05 6.82
CA ALA A 38 -3.94 10.41 7.30
C ALA A 38 -4.09 10.39 8.83
N THR A 39 -3.26 11.16 9.52
CA THR A 39 -3.27 11.31 10.97
C THR A 39 -3.25 12.80 11.31
N GLY A 40 -3.58 13.13 12.57
CA GLY A 40 -3.58 14.51 13.03
C GLY A 40 -4.59 15.40 12.32
N ASP A 41 -4.43 16.71 12.51
CA ASP A 41 -5.33 17.75 12.01
C ASP A 41 -4.69 18.63 10.92
N HIS A 42 -3.43 18.35 10.54
CA HIS A 42 -2.64 19.19 9.63
C HIS A 42 -2.12 18.43 8.40
N GLY A 43 -2.70 17.26 8.10
CA GLY A 43 -2.35 16.46 6.92
C GLY A 43 -1.15 15.55 7.13
N GLU A 44 -0.87 15.18 8.37
CA GLU A 44 0.16 14.20 8.70
C GLU A 44 -0.19 12.82 8.12
N VAL A 45 0.85 12.02 7.89
CA VAL A 45 0.73 10.68 7.31
C VAL A 45 1.52 9.70 8.16
N ALA A 46 0.87 8.61 8.54
CA ALA A 46 1.54 7.45 9.13
C ALA A 46 1.56 6.28 8.14
N PHE A 47 2.74 5.71 7.89
CA PHE A 47 2.89 4.49 7.10
C PHE A 47 2.90 3.27 8.01
N THR A 48 2.16 2.22 7.61
CA THR A 48 1.89 1.05 8.47
C THR A 48 2.42 -0.25 7.89
N ASN A 49 2.44 -0.40 6.57
CA ASN A 49 2.98 -1.56 5.88
C ASN A 49 3.66 -1.14 4.58
N ALA A 50 4.68 -1.89 4.19
CA ALA A 50 5.34 -1.77 2.90
C ALA A 50 5.42 -3.15 2.23
N PHE A 51 5.39 -3.16 0.91
CA PHE A 51 5.52 -4.36 0.09
C PHE A 51 6.27 -4.01 -1.19
N SER A 52 7.17 -4.89 -1.61
CA SER A 52 7.92 -4.78 -2.86
C SER A 52 7.87 -6.11 -3.61
N LYS A 53 7.76 -6.03 -4.93
CA LYS A 53 7.80 -7.19 -5.82
C LYS A 53 8.51 -6.83 -7.12
N GLY A 54 9.58 -7.56 -7.40
CA GLY A 54 10.19 -7.53 -8.73
C GLY A 54 9.41 -8.39 -9.71
N TRP A 55 9.44 -8.02 -10.98
CA TRP A 55 9.00 -8.92 -12.04
C TRP A 55 10.08 -9.98 -12.26
N SER A 56 9.71 -11.24 -12.14
CA SER A 56 10.55 -12.32 -12.66
C SER A 56 10.43 -12.29 -14.18
N THR A 57 11.52 -11.97 -14.87
CA THR A 57 11.66 -12.19 -16.30
C THR A 57 11.59 -13.68 -16.62
#